data_AF-A0A0X8MP17-F1
#
_entry.id   AF-A0A0X8MP17-F1
#
_cell.length_a   1.000
_cell.length_b   1.000
_cell.length_c   1.000
_cell.angle_alpha   90.00
_cell.angle_beta   90.00
_cell.angle_gamma   90.00
#
_symmetry.space_group_name_H-M   'P 1'
#
loop_
_entity.id
_entity.type
_entity.pdbx_description
1 polymer ?
#
loop_
_entity_poly.entity_id
_entity_poly.type
_entity_poly.pdbx_seq_one_letter_code
_entity_poly.pdbx_strand_id
1 'polypeptide(L)'
;SAESWGTGRAVARIPRVRGGGTHRSGQGAFGNMCRGGRMFAPTKIWRRWHRRVNITQKRYAICSALAASALPALVMSKGHRIEEIPELPLVVEDKVEGYKKTKEAVLLLKKLKAWNDIKKVYASQRMRAGKGKMRNRRRIQRRGPCIIYNEDNGIIRAFRNIPGITLLDVNKLNLL
;
A
#
# COMPACT_ATOMS: atom_id res chain seq x y z
N SER A 1 -1.52 23.55 36.10
CA SER A 1 -1.07 22.51 37.06
C SER A 1 -2.28 21.76 37.58
N ALA A 2 -2.12 20.49 37.97
CA ALA A 2 -3.21 19.69 38.52
C ALA A 2 -2.68 18.75 39.60
N GLU A 3 -3.41 18.62 40.70
CA GLU A 3 -3.08 17.75 41.81
C GLU A 3 -4.34 17.08 42.35
N SER A 4 -4.19 15.92 42.98
CA SER A 4 -5.32 15.25 43.61
C SER A 4 -5.80 16.08 44.79
N TRP A 5 -7.11 16.24 44.92
CA TRP A 5 -7.70 16.91 46.08
C TRP A 5 -7.77 16.01 47.32
N GLY A 6 -7.34 14.74 47.22
CA GLY A 6 -7.41 13.78 48.30
C GLY A 6 -8.83 13.24 48.55
N THR A 7 -8.99 12.49 49.64
CA THR A 7 -10.28 11.99 50.11
C THR A 7 -11.03 13.04 50.93
N GLY A 8 -12.29 12.78 51.32
CA GLY A 8 -13.06 13.66 52.21
C GLY A 8 -13.75 14.86 51.55
N ARG A 9 -13.72 14.94 50.20
CA ARG A 9 -14.33 16.03 49.42
C ARG A 9 -15.48 15.57 48.50
N ALA A 10 -16.04 14.39 48.77
CA ALA A 10 -17.08 13.75 47.96
C ALA A 10 -16.75 13.64 46.45
N VAL A 11 -15.47 13.56 46.10
CA VAL A 11 -14.99 13.42 44.72
C VAL A 11 -13.90 12.36 44.59
N ALA A 12 -13.77 11.78 43.40
CA ALA A 12 -12.71 10.81 43.11
C ALA A 12 -11.30 11.42 43.22
N ARG A 13 -10.31 10.57 43.53
CA ARG A 13 -8.90 10.94 43.81
C ARG A 13 -8.07 11.33 42.58
N ILE A 14 -8.69 11.53 41.43
CA ILE A 14 -7.98 11.92 40.19
C ILE A 14 -7.39 13.34 40.33
N PRO A 15 -6.22 13.64 39.75
CA PRO A 15 -5.70 15.00 39.74
C PRO A 15 -6.70 15.97 39.09
N ARG A 16 -6.91 17.12 39.72
CA ARG A 16 -7.83 18.16 39.25
C ARG A 16 -7.10 19.46 38.99
N VAL A 17 -7.51 20.18 37.95
CA VAL A 17 -6.91 21.46 37.55
C VAL A 17 -7.15 22.50 38.65
N ARG A 18 -6.08 23.16 39.09
CA ARG A 18 -6.12 24.25 40.08
C ARG A 18 -6.61 25.57 39.45
N GLY A 19 -7.08 26.50 40.28
CA GLY A 19 -7.54 27.84 39.86
C GLY A 19 -9.05 28.03 40.00
N GLY A 20 -9.55 29.15 39.48
CA GLY A 20 -10.97 29.54 39.46
C GLY A 20 -11.28 30.41 38.24
N GLY A 21 -12.55 30.76 38.03
CA GLY A 21 -12.99 31.67 36.95
C GLY A 21 -13.04 31.06 35.54
N THR A 22 -12.61 29.80 35.36
CA THR A 22 -12.76 29.07 34.10
C THR A 22 -13.50 27.75 34.33
N HIS A 23 -14.35 27.33 33.39
CA HIS A 23 -15.03 26.03 33.45
C HIS A 23 -14.07 24.83 33.49
N ARG A 24 -12.78 25.02 33.16
CA ARG A 24 -11.74 24.00 33.23
C ARG A 24 -11.24 23.75 34.66
N SER A 25 -11.36 24.73 35.54
CA SER A 25 -10.92 24.62 36.94
C SER A 25 -11.76 23.56 37.68
N GLY A 26 -11.11 22.71 38.47
CA GLY A 26 -11.76 21.59 39.17
C GLY A 26 -12.04 20.34 38.33
N GLN A 27 -11.85 20.36 37.00
CA GLN A 27 -11.99 19.18 36.15
C GLN A 27 -10.81 18.20 36.30
N GLY A 28 -11.07 16.91 36.05
CA GLY A 28 -10.04 15.87 36.06
C GLY A 28 -8.99 16.04 34.95
N ALA A 29 -7.74 15.74 35.28
CA ALA A 29 -6.57 15.87 34.41
C ALA A 29 -5.59 14.69 34.61
N PHE A 30 -4.58 14.60 33.73
CA PHE A 30 -3.51 13.58 33.69
C PHE A 30 -3.92 12.11 33.54
N GLY A 31 -5.08 11.68 34.02
CA GLY A 31 -5.60 10.33 33.79
C GLY A 31 -5.91 10.09 32.31
N ASN A 32 -5.64 8.89 31.82
CA ASN A 32 -6.02 8.45 30.47
C ASN A 32 -7.53 8.37 30.25
N MET A 33 -8.29 8.20 31.32
CA MET A 33 -9.76 8.26 31.33
C MET A 33 -10.31 9.70 31.38
N CYS A 34 -9.46 10.71 31.60
CA CYS A 34 -9.90 12.11 31.65
C CYS A 34 -9.89 12.74 30.26
N ARG A 35 -10.91 13.55 29.94
CA ARG A 35 -10.92 14.39 28.73
C ARG A 35 -9.74 15.36 28.74
N GLY A 36 -8.94 15.32 27.67
CA GLY A 36 -7.70 16.11 27.56
C GLY A 36 -6.55 15.62 28.44
N GLY A 37 -6.66 14.43 29.05
CA GLY A 37 -5.56 13.74 29.72
C GLY A 37 -4.62 13.03 28.74
N ARG A 38 -3.51 12.48 29.25
CA ARG A 38 -2.54 11.75 28.43
C ARG A 38 -3.01 10.32 28.20
N MET A 39 -2.80 9.79 27.01
CA MET A 39 -3.08 8.39 26.68
C MET A 39 -2.20 7.43 27.51
N PHE A 40 -2.74 6.27 27.91
CA PHE A 40 -1.95 5.18 28.47
C PHE A 40 -1.03 4.59 27.40
N ALA A 41 0.24 4.32 27.75
CA ALA A 41 1.27 3.88 26.80
C ALA A 41 1.29 4.71 25.50
N PRO A 42 1.61 6.02 25.57
CA PRO A 42 1.56 6.90 24.41
C PRO A 42 2.49 6.39 23.31
N THR A 43 2.10 6.55 22.05
CA THR A 43 2.92 6.12 20.91
C THR A 43 4.28 6.80 20.93
N LYS A 44 5.34 5.98 20.95
CA LYS A 44 6.72 6.45 20.95
C LYS A 44 7.38 6.24 19.60
N ILE A 45 8.38 7.07 19.33
CA ILE A 45 9.14 7.04 18.07
C ILE A 45 10.00 5.76 17.97
N TRP A 46 10.54 5.29 19.10
CA TRP A 46 11.39 4.10 19.19
C TRP A 46 10.65 2.75 19.13
N ARG A 47 9.39 2.74 18.64
CA ARG A 47 8.73 1.48 18.28
C ARG A 47 9.58 0.76 17.23
N ARG A 48 9.75 -0.57 17.36
CA ARG A 48 10.46 -1.35 16.34
C ARG A 48 9.65 -1.42 15.04
N TRP A 49 10.01 -0.59 14.06
CA TRP A 49 9.33 -0.50 12.75
C TRP A 49 9.81 -1.57 11.76
N HIS A 50 11.12 -1.82 11.71
CA HIS A 50 11.72 -2.74 10.76
C HIS A 50 11.93 -4.14 11.33
N ARG A 51 11.74 -5.15 10.48
CA ARG A 51 12.04 -6.55 10.77
C ARG A 51 13.13 -7.02 9.83
N ARG A 52 14.26 -7.45 10.41
CA ARG A 52 15.33 -8.11 9.66
C ARG A 52 14.83 -9.51 9.30
N VAL A 53 14.88 -9.83 8.01
CA VAL A 53 14.58 -11.15 7.46
C VAL A 53 15.84 -11.63 6.76
N ASN A 54 16.17 -12.92 6.90
CA ASN A 54 17.36 -13.50 6.32
C ASN A 54 17.37 -13.34 4.79
N ILE A 55 18.54 -13.06 4.24
CA ILE A 55 18.69 -12.78 2.80
C ILE A 55 18.30 -14.03 1.98
N THR A 56 18.70 -15.21 2.44
CA THR A 56 18.33 -16.50 1.82
C THR A 56 16.82 -16.71 1.77
N GLN A 57 16.11 -16.43 2.87
CA GLN A 57 14.65 -16.52 2.92
C GLN A 57 13.98 -15.51 1.97
N LYS A 58 14.48 -14.27 1.88
CA LYS A 58 13.97 -13.28 0.92
C LYS A 58 14.16 -13.74 -0.52
N ARG A 59 15.34 -14.27 -0.85
CA ARG A 59 15.65 -14.81 -2.19
C ARG A 59 14.74 -15.99 -2.53
N TYR A 60 14.55 -16.91 -1.59
CA TYR A 60 13.65 -18.06 -1.77
C TYR A 60 12.20 -17.64 -2.04
N ALA A 61 11.71 -16.60 -1.35
CA ALA A 61 10.39 -16.05 -1.58
C ALA A 61 10.24 -15.42 -2.99
N ILE A 62 11.28 -14.74 -3.49
CA ILE A 62 11.30 -14.20 -4.85
C ILE A 62 11.29 -15.33 -5.89
N CYS A 63 12.12 -16.35 -5.73
CA CYS A 63 12.13 -17.52 -6.61
C CYS A 63 10.76 -18.21 -6.66
N SER A 64 10.11 -18.39 -5.50
CA SER A 64 8.77 -18.96 -5.41
C SER A 64 7.71 -18.08 -6.10
N ALA A 65 7.81 -16.76 -5.98
CA ALA A 65 6.91 -15.82 -6.64
C ALA A 65 7.09 -15.82 -8.17
N LEU A 66 8.33 -15.92 -8.66
CA LEU A 66 8.62 -16.08 -10.09
C LEU A 66 8.04 -17.39 -10.63
N ALA A 67 8.26 -18.51 -9.93
CA ALA A 67 7.67 -19.80 -10.32
C ALA A 67 6.12 -19.73 -10.37
N ALA A 68 5.50 -19.06 -9.41
CA ALA A 68 4.04 -18.87 -9.40
C ALA A 68 3.53 -18.05 -10.59
N SER A 69 4.33 -17.15 -11.15
CA SER A 69 3.94 -16.34 -12.32
C SER A 69 3.82 -17.15 -13.62
N ALA A 70 4.51 -18.30 -13.70
CA ALA A 70 4.45 -19.21 -14.83
C ALA A 70 3.22 -20.15 -14.79
N LEU A 71 2.51 -20.24 -13.65
CA LEU A 71 1.40 -21.18 -13.46
C LEU A 71 0.04 -20.49 -13.71
N PRO A 72 -0.70 -20.81 -14.80
CA PRO A 72 -1.97 -20.16 -15.12
C PRO A 72 -3.01 -20.26 -14.00
N ALA A 73 -3.08 -21.41 -13.32
CA ALA A 73 -4.02 -21.64 -12.22
C ALA A 73 -3.82 -20.65 -11.06
N LEU A 74 -2.57 -20.30 -10.73
CA LEU A 74 -2.27 -19.34 -9.66
C LEU A 74 -2.57 -17.90 -10.08
N VAL A 75 -2.29 -17.56 -11.33
CA VAL A 75 -2.55 -16.22 -11.89
C VAL A 75 -4.07 -15.97 -11.99
N MET A 76 -4.83 -16.97 -12.44
CA MET A 76 -6.29 -16.89 -12.55
C MET A 76 -6.96 -16.86 -11.17
N SER A 77 -6.51 -17.66 -10.20
CA SER A 77 -7.06 -17.67 -8.83
C SER A 77 -6.81 -16.36 -8.07
N LYS A 78 -5.69 -15.67 -8.33
CA LYS A 78 -5.45 -14.29 -7.86
C LYS A 78 -6.45 -13.29 -8.47
N GLY A 79 -7.06 -13.65 -9.60
CA GLY A 79 -8.14 -12.93 -10.23
C GLY A 79 -7.74 -12.17 -11.50
N HIS A 80 -6.56 -12.42 -12.09
CA HIS A 80 -6.17 -11.83 -13.38
C HIS A 80 -6.96 -12.45 -14.53
N ARG A 81 -7.35 -11.64 -15.53
CA ARG A 81 -8.04 -12.10 -16.73
C ARG A 81 -7.03 -12.48 -17.80
N ILE A 82 -6.76 -13.78 -17.92
CA ILE A 82 -5.71 -14.34 -18.80
C ILE A 82 -6.24 -15.32 -19.87
N GLU A 83 -7.56 -15.47 -19.98
CA GLU A 83 -8.23 -16.47 -20.84
C GLU A 83 -7.81 -16.40 -22.32
N GLU A 84 -7.52 -15.20 -22.81
CA GLU A 84 -7.17 -14.98 -24.23
C GLU A 84 -5.65 -14.93 -24.48
N ILE A 85 -4.82 -14.92 -23.43
CA ILE A 85 -3.37 -14.78 -23.56
C ILE A 85 -2.79 -16.10 -24.12
N PRO A 86 -1.86 -16.05 -25.10
CA PRO A 86 -1.36 -17.26 -25.75
C PRO A 86 -0.60 -18.20 -24.81
N GLU A 87 0.19 -17.66 -23.89
CA GLU A 87 1.00 -18.44 -22.96
C GLU A 87 1.35 -17.67 -21.68
N LEU A 88 1.75 -18.41 -20.65
CA LEU A 88 2.34 -17.91 -19.42
C LEU A 88 3.59 -18.73 -19.10
N PRO A 89 4.74 -18.10 -18.80
CA PRO A 89 5.01 -16.66 -18.81
C PRO A 89 5.02 -16.09 -20.24
N LEU A 90 4.44 -14.90 -20.43
CA LEU A 90 4.39 -14.24 -21.75
C LEU A 90 5.71 -13.50 -22.01
N VAL A 91 6.52 -14.04 -22.92
CA VAL A 91 7.78 -13.42 -23.36
C VAL A 91 7.55 -12.64 -24.66
N VAL A 92 8.15 -11.46 -24.77
CA VAL A 92 7.98 -10.55 -25.92
C VAL A 92 9.36 -10.11 -26.41
N GLU A 93 9.45 -9.74 -27.69
CA GLU A 93 10.69 -9.26 -28.32
C GLU A 93 11.25 -7.99 -27.64
N ASP A 94 12.58 -7.91 -27.51
CA ASP A 94 13.31 -6.80 -26.89
C ASP A 94 13.03 -5.42 -27.51
N LYS A 95 12.54 -5.37 -28.76
CA LYS A 95 12.11 -4.12 -29.42
C LYS A 95 11.09 -3.32 -28.62
N VAL A 96 10.32 -3.97 -27.74
CA VAL A 96 9.35 -3.32 -26.85
C VAL A 96 10.03 -2.36 -25.85
N GLU A 97 11.28 -2.61 -25.46
CA GLU A 97 12.01 -1.73 -24.55
C GLU A 97 12.23 -0.33 -25.14
N GLY A 98 12.29 -0.22 -26.48
CA GLY A 98 12.46 1.03 -27.21
C GLY A 98 11.18 1.85 -27.39
N TYR A 99 10.03 1.41 -26.89
CA TYR A 99 8.78 2.16 -27.01
C TYR A 99 8.83 3.46 -26.22
N LYS A 100 8.50 4.58 -26.89
CA LYS A 100 8.54 5.92 -26.29
C LYS A 100 7.15 6.46 -25.98
N LYS A 101 6.13 6.02 -26.72
CA LYS A 101 4.76 6.56 -26.62
C LYS A 101 3.82 5.54 -25.97
N THR A 102 2.97 6.00 -25.06
CA THR A 102 1.93 5.16 -24.43
C THR A 102 0.95 4.57 -25.46
N LYS A 103 0.72 5.24 -26.59
CA LYS A 103 -0.13 4.71 -27.68
C LYS A 103 0.41 3.39 -28.23
N GLU A 104 1.73 3.29 -28.43
CA GLU A 104 2.40 2.06 -28.90
C GLU A 104 2.27 0.94 -27.87
N ALA A 105 2.52 1.25 -26.59
CA ALA A 105 2.35 0.32 -25.47
C ALA A 105 0.91 -0.24 -25.37
N VAL A 106 -0.11 0.62 -25.54
CA VAL A 106 -1.52 0.19 -25.54
C VAL A 106 -1.84 -0.72 -26.73
N LEU A 107 -1.30 -0.42 -27.92
CA LEU A 107 -1.50 -1.26 -29.11
C LEU A 107 -0.89 -2.64 -28.91
N LEU A 108 0.31 -2.73 -28.33
CA LEU A 108 0.94 -4.00 -27.99
C LEU A 108 0.08 -4.82 -27.02
N LEU A 109 -0.36 -4.22 -25.91
CA LEU A 109 -1.15 -4.92 -24.89
C LEU A 109 -2.51 -5.41 -25.42
N LYS A 110 -3.07 -4.72 -26.43
CA LYS A 110 -4.27 -5.18 -27.15
C LYS A 110 -3.96 -6.36 -28.08
N LYS A 111 -2.85 -6.31 -28.82
CA LYS A 111 -2.40 -7.42 -29.69
C LYS A 111 -2.11 -8.68 -28.89
N LEU A 112 -1.47 -8.54 -27.73
CA LEU A 112 -1.18 -9.63 -26.79
C LEU A 112 -2.41 -10.09 -25.98
N LYS A 113 -3.59 -9.49 -26.21
CA LYS A 113 -4.85 -9.77 -25.52
C LYS A 113 -4.84 -9.58 -23.99
N ALA A 114 -3.80 -8.95 -23.44
CA ALA A 114 -3.69 -8.58 -22.02
C ALA A 114 -4.56 -7.38 -21.60
N TRP A 115 -5.15 -6.67 -22.58
CA TRP A 115 -5.94 -5.46 -22.32
C TRP A 115 -7.20 -5.69 -21.46
N ASN A 116 -7.76 -6.90 -21.48
CA ASN A 116 -8.95 -7.23 -20.68
C ASN A 116 -8.67 -7.18 -19.16
N ASP A 117 -7.47 -7.54 -18.72
CA ASP A 117 -7.09 -7.38 -17.31
C ASP A 117 -6.90 -5.90 -16.94
N ILE A 118 -6.42 -5.07 -17.87
CA ILE A 118 -6.29 -3.62 -17.66
C ILE A 118 -7.67 -2.94 -17.61
N LYS A 119 -8.62 -3.32 -18.47
CA LYS A 119 -10.02 -2.84 -18.40
C LYS A 119 -10.62 -3.11 -17.02
N LYS A 120 -10.34 -4.26 -16.42
CA LYS A 120 -10.75 -4.61 -15.05
C LYS A 120 -10.14 -3.67 -14.02
N VAL A 121 -8.89 -3.22 -14.22
CA VAL A 121 -8.26 -2.21 -13.34
C VAL A 121 -8.98 -0.87 -13.47
N TYR A 122 -9.24 -0.38 -14.68
CA TYR A 122 -9.97 0.87 -14.91
C TYR A 122 -11.33 0.86 -14.19
N ALA A 123 -12.12 -0.20 -14.37
CA ALA A 123 -13.42 -0.34 -13.72
C ALA A 123 -13.34 -0.43 -12.18
N SER A 124 -12.20 -0.87 -11.65
CA SER A 124 -12.01 -1.03 -10.19
C SER A 124 -11.64 0.26 -9.45
N GLN A 125 -11.33 1.34 -10.17
CA GLN A 125 -10.93 2.60 -9.55
C GLN A 125 -12.08 3.19 -8.75
N ARG A 126 -11.90 3.26 -7.43
CA ARG A 126 -12.91 3.84 -6.54
C ARG A 126 -12.28 4.60 -5.39
N MET A 127 -13.10 5.43 -4.77
CA MET A 127 -12.74 6.14 -3.54
C MET A 127 -12.53 5.15 -2.39
N ARG A 128 -11.44 5.31 -1.64
CA ARG A 128 -11.13 4.47 -0.49
C ARG A 128 -12.18 4.68 0.61
N ALA A 129 -12.71 3.60 1.17
CA ALA A 129 -13.57 3.70 2.33
C ALA A 129 -12.80 4.20 3.58
N GLY A 130 -13.46 4.98 4.44
CA GLY A 130 -12.91 5.45 5.71
C GLY A 130 -11.97 6.67 5.64
N LYS A 131 -11.29 6.95 6.76
CA LYS A 131 -10.46 8.15 6.98
C LYS A 131 -9.14 8.16 6.19
N GLY A 132 -8.78 7.07 5.52
CA GLY A 132 -7.58 7.00 4.67
C GLY A 132 -7.60 8.02 3.53
N LYS A 133 -8.79 8.46 3.10
CA LYS A 133 -8.97 9.51 2.09
C LYS A 133 -8.29 10.83 2.47
N MET A 134 -8.33 11.19 3.75
CA MET A 134 -7.71 12.41 4.28
C MET A 134 -6.19 12.30 4.39
N ARG A 135 -5.61 11.09 4.27
CA ARG A 135 -4.18 10.82 4.44
C ARG A 135 -3.50 10.49 3.11
N ASN A 136 -3.83 11.21 2.05
CA ASN A 136 -3.29 11.06 0.68
C ASN A 136 -3.44 9.65 0.06
N ARG A 137 -4.36 8.82 0.57
CA ARG A 137 -4.66 7.47 0.05
C ARG A 137 -6.11 7.39 -0.45
N ARG A 138 -6.50 8.40 -1.24
CA ARG A 138 -7.90 8.66 -1.64
C ARG A 138 -8.50 7.61 -2.57
N ARG A 139 -7.73 7.04 -3.48
CA ARG A 139 -8.20 6.05 -4.45
C ARG A 139 -7.60 4.67 -4.20
N ILE A 140 -8.34 3.64 -4.58
CA ILE A 140 -7.88 2.25 -4.66
C ILE A 140 -8.19 1.71 -6.04
N GLN A 141 -7.32 0.84 -6.53
CA GLN A 141 -7.48 0.14 -7.79
C GLN A 141 -6.83 -1.25 -7.68
N ARG A 142 -7.27 -2.18 -8.53
CA ARG A 142 -6.63 -3.50 -8.65
C ARG A 142 -5.25 -3.36 -9.30
N ARG A 143 -4.39 -4.35 -9.08
CA ARG A 143 -3.14 -4.50 -9.83
C ARG A 143 -3.44 -5.20 -11.16
N GLY A 144 -2.77 -4.76 -12.21
CA GLY A 144 -2.82 -5.36 -13.54
C GLY A 144 -1.52 -6.11 -13.85
N PRO A 145 -1.15 -6.19 -15.14
CA PRO A 145 0.07 -6.87 -15.58
C PRO A 145 1.35 -6.27 -14.97
N CYS A 146 2.32 -7.13 -14.68
CA CYS A 146 3.68 -6.74 -14.33
C CYS A 146 4.57 -6.95 -15.55
N ILE A 147 5.29 -5.91 -15.97
CA ILE A 147 6.23 -5.95 -17.09
C ILE A 147 7.63 -5.93 -16.48
N ILE A 148 8.43 -6.93 -16.85
CA ILE A 148 9.81 -7.06 -16.44
C ILE A 148 10.68 -6.71 -17.65
N TYR A 149 11.68 -5.86 -17.47
CA TYR A 149 12.60 -5.40 -18.51
C TYR A 149 14.05 -5.42 -18.00
N ASN A 150 15.01 -5.50 -18.92
CA ASN A 150 16.43 -5.47 -18.59
C ASN A 150 16.96 -4.03 -18.63
N GLU A 151 16.67 -3.29 -19.69
CA GLU A 151 17.15 -1.91 -19.89
C GLU A 151 16.01 -0.91 -20.10
N ASP A 152 16.13 0.30 -19.53
CA ASP A 152 15.14 1.37 -19.76
C ASP A 152 15.53 2.23 -20.96
N ASN A 153 15.08 1.81 -22.15
CA ASN A 153 15.22 2.57 -23.40
C ASN A 153 13.98 3.45 -23.72
N GLY A 154 13.13 3.71 -22.73
CA GLY A 154 11.89 4.49 -22.87
C GLY A 154 10.65 3.75 -22.35
N ILE A 155 10.76 2.44 -22.11
CA ILE A 155 9.68 1.58 -21.64
C ILE A 155 8.99 2.13 -20.38
N ILE A 156 9.74 2.68 -19.42
CA ILE A 156 9.14 3.24 -18.21
C ILE A 156 8.20 4.38 -18.56
N ARG A 157 8.62 5.27 -19.46
CA ARG A 157 7.83 6.44 -19.87
C ARG A 157 6.60 6.01 -20.67
N ALA A 158 6.73 5.00 -21.52
CA ALA A 158 5.62 4.51 -22.33
C ALA A 158 4.52 3.85 -21.47
N PHE A 159 4.89 3.01 -20.50
CA PHE A 159 3.94 2.18 -19.76
C PHE A 159 3.44 2.78 -18.43
N ARG A 160 4.19 3.69 -17.77
CA ARG A 160 3.85 4.20 -16.41
C ARG A 160 2.47 4.86 -16.27
N ASN A 161 1.93 5.41 -17.36
CA ASN A 161 0.65 6.12 -17.32
C ASN A 161 -0.55 5.17 -17.46
N ILE A 162 -0.33 3.90 -17.81
CA ILE A 162 -1.40 2.91 -17.95
C ILE A 162 -1.75 2.40 -16.53
N PRO A 163 -3.03 2.52 -16.10
CA PRO A 163 -3.43 2.10 -14.77
C PRO A 163 -3.20 0.62 -14.48
N GLY A 164 -2.63 0.34 -13.31
CA GLY A 164 -2.44 -1.02 -12.80
C GLY A 164 -1.19 -1.73 -13.32
N ILE A 165 -0.52 -1.19 -14.34
CA ILE A 165 0.74 -1.75 -14.81
C ILE A 165 1.83 -1.47 -13.77
N THR A 166 2.61 -2.51 -13.47
CA THR A 166 3.83 -2.40 -12.66
C THR A 166 5.02 -2.72 -13.55
N LEU A 167 6.09 -1.95 -13.40
CA LEU A 167 7.32 -2.09 -14.18
C LEU A 167 8.45 -2.49 -13.22
N LEU A 168 9.20 -3.52 -13.55
CA LEU A 168 10.32 -4.01 -12.74
C LEU A 168 11.55 -4.24 -13.62
N ASP A 169 12.70 -3.79 -13.14
CA ASP A 169 14.02 -4.14 -13.68
C ASP A 169 14.37 -5.56 -13.18
N VAL A 170 14.87 -6.43 -14.07
CA VAL A 170 15.29 -7.80 -13.76
C VAL A 170 16.29 -7.85 -12.58
N ASN A 171 17.15 -6.83 -12.46
CA ASN A 171 18.14 -6.74 -11.38
C ASN A 171 17.52 -6.34 -10.03
N LYS A 172 16.27 -5.85 -10.02
CA LYS A 172 15.59 -5.27 -8.85
C LYS A 172 14.19 -5.84 -8.65
N LEU A 173 14.06 -7.16 -8.78
CA LEU A 173 12.82 -7.85 -8.45
C LEU A 173 12.47 -7.71 -6.96
N ASN A 174 11.19 -7.49 -6.70
CA ASN A 174 10.66 -7.35 -5.35
C ASN A 174 9.39 -8.20 -5.17
N LEU A 175 8.93 -8.30 -3.92
CA LEU A 175 7.80 -9.15 -3.52
C LEU A 175 6.47 -8.37 -3.36
N LEU A 176 6.43 -7.07 -3.72
CA LEU A 176 5.34 -6.15 -3.34
C LEU A 176 4.35 -5.85 -4.48
#